data_AF-E9D367-F1
#
_entry.id   AF-E9D367-F1
#
_cell.length_a   1.000
_cell.length_b   1.000
_cell.length_c   1.000
_cell.angle_alpha   90.00
_cell.angle_beta   90.00
_cell.angle_gamma   90.00
#
_symmetry.space_group_name_H-M   'P 1'
#
loop_
_entity.id
_entity.type
_entity.pdbx_description
1 polymer ?
#
loop_
_entity_poly.entity_id
_entity_poly.type
_entity_poly.pdbx_seq_one_letter_code
_entity_poly.pdbx_strand_id
1 'polypeptide(L)'
;MRGVSQSLWISALAILSINDSVNAHAKCTTLEPPTLNDGTHHASNESLLWGPYRPNLYFGVRPRVPKSLLMGLMWAKVDEYSSAQGNFRHTCEQNEGMAGYGWDEYDIRKGGRQTIHDAGNTLDLTIDFIKVPGGSRGGSWGARIKGQPRPDAPPDQPTTMIFYAAMEGLGKLGVANEGDPLGFKDNVKLSGGTMELGEFTIDITRGPDTNSHPPNTHPSHDVKPLDRSFVASLQLQPDLLWQAKSILFAHMKQEVDPLIRKYGTENPPPPSRYFTIANGPGHGNFHMVQKVFQGAFE
;
A
#
# COMPACT_ATOMS: atom_id res chain seq x y z
N MET A 1 -43.74 41.68 -15.16
CA MET A 1 -43.77 42.96 -14.42
C MET A 1 -45.21 43.26 -14.01
N ARG A 2 -45.39 43.79 -12.80
CA ARG A 2 -46.63 44.13 -12.08
C ARG A 2 -47.38 42.96 -11.45
N GLY A 3 -47.13 42.79 -10.15
CA GLY A 3 -47.98 42.04 -9.24
C GLY A 3 -49.10 42.90 -8.67
N VAL A 4 -50.01 42.25 -7.95
CA VAL A 4 -50.88 42.84 -6.94
C VAL A 4 -50.92 41.87 -5.76
N SER A 5 -50.88 42.47 -4.57
CA SER A 5 -50.61 41.90 -3.26
C SER A 5 -51.91 41.78 -2.44
N GLN A 6 -51.79 41.02 -1.35
CA GLN A 6 -52.44 41.21 -0.02
C GLN A 6 -53.74 40.47 0.31
N SER A 7 -53.64 39.61 1.33
CA SER A 7 -54.56 39.50 2.48
C SER A 7 -53.98 38.48 3.48
N LEU A 8 -53.47 38.89 4.66
CA LEU A 8 -54.21 39.07 5.94
C LEU A 8 -54.28 37.72 6.71
N TRP A 9 -54.03 37.54 8.02
CA TRP A 9 -54.20 38.35 9.23
C TRP A 9 -53.24 37.90 10.35
N ILE A 10 -52.82 38.85 11.18
CA ILE A 10 -52.23 38.66 12.52
C ILE A 10 -53.37 38.79 13.54
N SER A 11 -53.32 38.03 14.65
CA SER A 11 -54.08 38.37 15.87
C SER A 11 -53.28 38.00 17.12
N ALA A 12 -53.21 38.93 18.05
CA ALA A 12 -52.32 38.98 19.20
C ALA A 12 -53.03 38.60 20.52
N LEU A 13 -52.18 38.42 21.54
CA LEU A 13 -52.40 38.03 22.94
C LEU A 13 -53.51 38.77 23.73
N ALA A 14 -54.04 38.09 24.75
CA ALA A 14 -54.37 38.69 26.05
C ALA A 14 -54.18 37.69 27.22
N ILE A 15 -53.80 38.24 28.37
CA ILE A 15 -53.19 37.66 29.59
C ILE A 15 -54.26 37.42 30.68
N LEU A 16 -54.07 36.44 31.60
CA LEU A 16 -54.33 36.60 33.06
C LEU A 16 -53.89 35.42 33.96
N SER A 17 -53.00 35.78 34.91
CA SER A 17 -52.82 35.36 36.33
C SER A 17 -52.73 33.88 36.77
N ILE A 18 -51.51 33.53 37.20
CA ILE A 18 -51.07 33.00 38.51
C ILE A 18 -52.05 32.10 39.29
N ASN A 19 -51.64 30.85 39.52
CA ASN A 19 -51.73 30.22 40.83
C ASN A 19 -50.56 29.24 41.03
N ASP A 20 -49.70 29.56 42.00
CA ASP A 20 -48.70 28.66 42.53
C ASP A 20 -49.37 27.57 43.38
N SER A 21 -49.06 26.31 43.10
CA SER A 21 -49.15 25.25 44.09
C SER A 21 -48.00 24.27 43.88
N VAL A 22 -47.11 24.30 44.86
CA VAL A 22 -45.89 23.50 45.01
C VAL A 22 -46.26 22.01 45.00
N ASN A 23 -45.67 21.25 44.08
CA ASN A 23 -45.48 19.82 44.27
C ASN A 23 -44.00 19.50 44.04
N ALA A 24 -43.30 19.23 45.14
CA ALA A 24 -41.96 18.69 45.13
C ALA A 24 -42.01 17.29 44.51
N HIS A 25 -41.41 17.12 43.33
CA HIS A 25 -40.98 15.82 42.84
C HIS A 25 -39.48 15.72 43.02
N ALA A 26 -39.09 14.73 43.83
CA ALA A 26 -37.71 14.37 44.05
C ALA A 26 -37.03 14.10 42.70
N LYS A 27 -35.99 14.90 42.38
CA LYS A 27 -35.02 14.52 41.37
C LYS A 27 -34.29 13.29 41.89
N CYS A 28 -34.66 12.11 41.38
CA CYS A 28 -33.79 10.94 41.46
C CYS A 28 -32.59 11.23 40.55
N THR A 29 -31.51 11.74 41.14
CA THR A 29 -30.23 11.86 40.47
C THR A 29 -29.73 10.44 40.23
N THR A 30 -30.00 9.89 39.05
CA THR A 30 -29.25 8.73 38.57
C THR A 30 -27.81 9.21 38.40
N LEU A 31 -26.94 8.81 39.32
CA LEU A 31 -25.50 8.91 39.12
C LEU A 31 -25.19 8.10 37.86
N GLU A 32 -24.88 8.78 36.75
CA GLU A 32 -24.32 8.11 35.59
C GLU A 32 -23.00 7.45 36.02
N PRO A 33 -22.81 6.15 35.77
CA PRO A 33 -21.54 5.51 36.07
C PRO A 33 -20.44 6.18 35.24
N PRO A 34 -19.23 6.37 35.78
CA PRO A 34 -18.14 7.00 35.04
C PRO A 34 -17.90 6.23 33.75
N THR A 35 -17.81 6.95 32.63
CA THR A 35 -17.65 6.45 31.26
C THR A 35 -16.27 5.83 31.02
N LEU A 36 -16.02 4.69 31.67
CA LEU A 36 -14.87 3.81 31.39
C LEU A 36 -14.90 3.23 29.96
N ASN A 37 -16.04 3.33 29.28
CA ASN A 37 -16.26 2.78 27.94
C ASN A 37 -15.68 3.66 26.82
N ASP A 38 -15.64 4.99 26.96
CA ASP A 38 -15.27 5.86 25.83
C ASP A 38 -13.77 5.73 25.49
N GLY A 39 -12.90 5.81 26.51
CA GLY A 39 -11.46 5.61 26.34
C GLY A 39 -11.07 4.19 25.89
N THR A 40 -11.80 3.16 26.32
CA THR A 40 -11.54 1.77 25.90
C THR A 40 -12.02 1.49 24.47
N HIS A 41 -13.15 2.08 24.03
CA HIS A 41 -13.59 2.01 22.64
C HIS A 41 -12.65 2.76 21.70
N HIS A 42 -12.19 3.96 22.08
CA HIS A 42 -11.20 4.73 21.33
C HIS A 42 -9.87 3.99 21.18
N ALA A 43 -9.26 3.54 22.29
CA ALA A 43 -8.00 2.78 22.25
C ALA A 43 -8.13 1.44 21.49
N SER A 44 -9.31 0.79 21.58
CA SER A 44 -9.59 -0.44 20.83
C SER A 44 -9.68 -0.16 19.33
N ASN A 45 -10.29 0.95 18.90
CA ASN A 45 -10.37 1.33 17.49
C ASN A 45 -9.02 1.76 16.93
N GLU A 46 -8.20 2.48 17.69
CA GLU A 46 -6.87 2.92 17.27
C GLU A 46 -5.94 1.73 17.00
N SER A 47 -5.86 0.77 17.93
CA SER A 47 -5.02 -0.42 17.76
C SER A 47 -5.48 -1.35 16.64
N LEU A 48 -6.73 -1.23 16.18
CA LEU A 48 -7.28 -1.98 15.04
C LEU A 48 -7.31 -1.17 13.74
N LEU A 49 -6.81 0.08 13.73
CA LEU A 49 -6.90 0.93 12.55
C LEU A 49 -6.14 0.33 11.38
N TRP A 50 -4.90 -0.11 11.61
CA TRP A 50 -4.02 -0.69 10.59
C TRP A 50 -3.97 -2.20 10.64
N GLY A 51 -3.93 -2.81 9.46
CA GLY A 51 -3.65 -4.23 9.30
C GLY A 51 -3.64 -4.68 7.84
N PRO A 52 -3.24 -5.93 7.59
CA PRO A 52 -3.35 -6.62 6.30
C PRO A 52 -4.82 -6.89 5.91
N TYR A 53 -5.67 -5.85 5.88
CA TYR A 53 -7.12 -5.98 5.64
C TYR A 53 -7.48 -6.05 4.14
N ARG A 54 -6.61 -6.65 3.33
CA ARG A 54 -6.86 -6.96 1.92
C ARG A 54 -6.63 -8.46 1.68
N PRO A 55 -7.51 -9.32 2.23
CA PRO A 55 -7.28 -10.77 2.32
C PRO A 55 -7.27 -11.48 0.96
N ASN A 56 -7.69 -10.81 -0.12
CA ASN A 56 -7.58 -11.32 -1.47
C ASN A 56 -6.15 -11.22 -2.04
N LEU A 57 -5.24 -10.52 -1.36
CA LEU A 57 -3.82 -10.44 -1.71
C LEU A 57 -2.98 -11.28 -0.75
N TYR A 58 -1.85 -11.79 -1.23
CA TYR A 58 -0.86 -12.44 -0.36
C TYR A 58 -0.38 -11.49 0.74
N PHE A 59 -0.09 -10.23 0.39
CA PHE A 59 0.18 -9.19 1.37
C PHE A 59 -0.36 -7.84 0.91
N GLY A 60 -1.32 -7.29 1.66
CA GLY A 60 -1.91 -5.99 1.37
C GLY A 60 -2.40 -5.29 2.63
N VAL A 61 -1.83 -4.12 2.91
CA VAL A 61 -2.12 -3.31 4.10
C VAL A 61 -3.09 -2.19 3.73
N ARG A 62 -4.07 -1.94 4.59
CA ARG A 62 -4.94 -0.76 4.52
C ARG A 62 -5.42 -0.35 5.90
N PRO A 63 -5.80 0.92 6.10
CA PRO A 63 -6.48 1.31 7.32
C PRO A 63 -7.96 0.92 7.25
N ARG A 64 -8.62 0.80 8.41
CA ARG A 64 -10.09 0.72 8.55
C ARG A 64 -10.77 2.07 8.33
N VAL A 65 -10.33 2.76 7.28
CA VAL A 65 -10.91 4.02 6.80
C VAL A 65 -11.44 3.76 5.38
N PRO A 66 -12.73 4.03 5.12
CA PRO A 66 -13.29 3.96 3.77
C PRO A 66 -12.56 4.91 2.82
N LYS A 67 -12.40 4.52 1.54
CA LYS A 67 -11.82 5.37 0.49
C LYS A 67 -10.49 6.03 0.91
N SER A 68 -9.53 5.23 1.33
CA SER A 68 -8.25 5.70 1.89
C SER A 68 -7.07 5.02 1.18
N LEU A 69 -5.95 4.87 1.87
CA LEU A 69 -4.76 4.18 1.38
C LEU A 69 -5.03 2.69 1.11
N LEU A 70 -4.57 2.23 -0.05
CA LEU A 70 -4.43 0.82 -0.40
C LEU A 70 -2.97 0.54 -0.68
N MET A 71 -2.42 -0.48 -0.02
CA MET A 71 -1.05 -0.92 -0.28
C MET A 71 -1.04 -2.42 -0.59
N GLY A 72 -0.03 -2.84 -1.33
CA GLY A 72 0.16 -4.24 -1.67
C GLY A 72 1.57 -4.54 -2.14
N LEU A 73 1.88 -5.83 -2.08
CA LEU A 73 3.14 -6.40 -2.54
C LEU A 73 2.90 -7.29 -3.76
N MET A 74 3.80 -7.23 -4.72
CA MET A 74 3.91 -8.15 -5.84
C MET A 74 5.36 -8.62 -5.96
N TRP A 75 5.55 -9.82 -6.48
CA TRP A 75 6.88 -10.35 -6.76
C TRP A 75 6.87 -11.32 -7.93
N ALA A 76 8.03 -11.56 -8.52
CA ALA A 76 8.21 -12.58 -9.54
C ALA A 76 9.66 -13.03 -9.61
N LYS A 77 9.86 -14.29 -10.00
CA LYS A 77 11.12 -14.73 -10.60
C LYS A 77 11.21 -14.17 -12.03
N VAL A 78 12.32 -13.51 -12.35
CA VAL A 78 12.54 -12.80 -13.64
C VAL A 78 13.82 -13.26 -14.31
N ASP A 79 13.97 -14.57 -14.45
CA ASP A 79 15.13 -15.27 -15.04
C ASP A 79 14.94 -15.58 -16.53
N GLU A 80 13.70 -15.69 -17.01
CA GLU A 80 13.35 -16.04 -18.39
C GLU A 80 12.27 -15.11 -18.98
N TYR A 81 12.35 -14.82 -20.29
CA TYR A 81 11.35 -13.97 -20.96
C TYR A 81 9.97 -14.62 -21.08
N SER A 82 9.90 -15.92 -21.33
CA SER A 82 8.66 -16.65 -21.62
C SER A 82 7.78 -16.84 -20.39
N SER A 83 8.38 -17.08 -19.24
CA SER A 83 7.67 -17.42 -18.00
C SER A 83 7.44 -16.21 -17.09
N ALA A 84 8.29 -15.17 -17.14
CA ALA A 84 8.24 -14.04 -16.21
C ALA A 84 6.87 -13.37 -16.08
N GLN A 85 6.10 -13.20 -17.16
CA GLN A 85 4.76 -12.60 -17.06
C GLN A 85 3.79 -13.47 -16.23
N GLY A 86 3.87 -14.80 -16.35
CA GLY A 86 3.08 -15.74 -15.55
C GLY A 86 3.54 -15.86 -14.10
N ASN A 87 4.79 -15.49 -13.82
CA ASN A 87 5.42 -15.61 -12.51
C ASN A 87 4.98 -14.51 -11.51
N PHE A 88 4.38 -13.40 -11.96
CA PHE A 88 3.99 -12.31 -11.06
C PHE A 88 2.87 -12.70 -10.11
N ARG A 89 3.15 -12.64 -8.81
CA ARG A 89 2.17 -12.89 -7.74
C ARG A 89 1.56 -11.59 -7.25
N HIS A 90 0.27 -11.63 -6.94
CA HIS A 90 -0.44 -10.49 -6.34
C HIS A 90 -1.65 -10.95 -5.53
N THR A 91 -2.65 -11.51 -6.20
CA THR A 91 -3.85 -12.08 -5.60
C THR A 91 -3.65 -13.54 -5.23
N CYS A 92 -4.38 -14.01 -4.23
CA CYS A 92 -4.32 -15.39 -3.74
C CYS A 92 -5.03 -16.35 -4.73
N GLU A 93 -4.39 -16.63 -5.86
CA GLU A 93 -4.93 -17.54 -6.89
C GLU A 93 -4.62 -19.01 -6.55
N GLN A 94 -5.60 -19.90 -6.72
CA GLN A 94 -5.45 -21.32 -6.36
C GLN A 94 -4.47 -22.08 -7.27
N ASN A 95 -4.28 -21.62 -8.52
CA ASN A 95 -3.55 -22.36 -9.55
C ASN A 95 -2.21 -21.71 -9.93
N GLU A 96 -1.64 -20.89 -9.05
CA GLU A 96 -0.38 -20.19 -9.31
C GLU A 96 0.87 -21.00 -8.87
N GLY A 97 0.72 -22.23 -8.39
CA GLY A 97 1.87 -23.09 -8.04
C GLY A 97 2.47 -22.79 -6.66
N MET A 98 1.65 -22.33 -5.72
CA MET A 98 2.02 -22.18 -4.32
C MET A 98 2.06 -23.54 -3.62
N ALA A 99 3.12 -23.81 -2.87
CA ALA A 99 3.20 -24.98 -1.97
C ALA A 99 2.49 -24.73 -0.63
N GLY A 100 2.26 -23.46 -0.26
CA GLY A 100 1.52 -23.06 0.92
C GLY A 100 1.77 -21.60 1.25
N TYR A 101 0.82 -20.94 1.92
CA TYR A 101 1.01 -19.60 2.44
C TYR A 101 0.05 -19.36 3.61
N GLY A 102 0.45 -18.53 4.57
CA GLY A 102 -0.38 -18.22 5.71
C GLY A 102 0.37 -17.48 6.81
N TRP A 103 -0.39 -17.06 7.82
CA TRP A 103 0.19 -16.51 9.04
C TRP A 103 0.57 -17.64 9.98
N ASP A 104 1.85 -17.74 10.31
CA ASP A 104 2.34 -18.67 11.34
C ASP A 104 1.80 -18.24 12.71
N GLU A 105 1.84 -16.92 12.94
CA GLU A 105 1.27 -16.25 14.09
C GLU A 105 0.73 -14.88 13.66
N TYR A 106 -0.45 -14.49 14.16
CA TYR A 106 -1.00 -13.17 13.89
C TYR A 106 -1.94 -12.70 15.00
N ASP A 107 -1.59 -11.57 15.61
CA ASP A 107 -2.41 -10.81 16.55
C ASP A 107 -2.89 -9.53 15.84
N ILE A 108 -4.21 -9.37 15.72
CA ILE A 108 -4.84 -8.24 15.03
C ILE A 108 -4.46 -6.86 15.60
N ARG A 109 -3.89 -6.76 16.81
CA ARG A 109 -3.45 -5.52 17.47
C ARG A 109 -1.94 -5.33 17.43
N LYS A 110 -1.15 -6.38 17.26
CA LYS A 110 0.33 -6.32 17.30
C LYS A 110 1.00 -6.59 15.95
N GLY A 111 0.38 -7.41 15.11
CA GLY A 111 0.95 -7.93 13.87
C GLY A 111 1.30 -9.40 13.98
N GLY A 112 2.26 -9.88 13.20
CA GLY A 112 2.62 -11.30 13.14
C GLY A 112 3.63 -11.63 12.05
N ARG A 113 3.83 -12.92 11.81
CA ARG A 113 4.69 -13.48 10.76
C ARG A 113 3.87 -14.26 9.75
N GLN A 114 4.04 -13.92 8.48
CA GLN A 114 3.49 -14.67 7.36
C GLN A 114 4.61 -15.39 6.61
N THR A 115 4.38 -16.66 6.26
CA THR A 115 5.25 -17.42 5.36
C THR A 115 4.52 -17.72 4.06
N ILE A 116 5.25 -17.65 2.94
CA ILE A 116 4.74 -17.94 1.60
C ILE A 116 5.77 -18.84 0.92
N HIS A 117 5.36 -20.05 0.56
CA HIS A 117 6.17 -21.04 -0.14
C HIS A 117 5.77 -21.07 -1.62
N ASP A 118 6.40 -20.24 -2.44
CA ASP A 118 6.12 -20.10 -3.88
C ASP A 118 7.01 -21.05 -4.68
N ALA A 119 6.55 -22.30 -4.80
CA ALA A 119 7.27 -23.32 -5.57
C ALA A 119 7.35 -22.96 -7.07
N GLY A 120 6.33 -22.30 -7.63
CA GLY A 120 6.35 -21.86 -9.03
C GLY A 120 7.44 -20.83 -9.35
N ASN A 121 7.78 -19.96 -8.40
CA ASN A 121 8.91 -19.04 -8.50
C ASN A 121 10.18 -19.54 -7.79
N THR A 122 10.19 -20.78 -7.31
CA THR A 122 11.29 -21.38 -6.54
C THR A 122 11.80 -20.45 -5.42
N LEU A 123 10.87 -19.78 -4.72
CA LEU A 123 11.14 -18.72 -3.73
C LEU A 123 10.27 -18.89 -2.49
N ASP A 124 10.86 -18.79 -1.31
CA ASP A 124 10.12 -18.67 -0.06
C ASP A 124 10.22 -17.22 0.46
N LEU A 125 9.08 -16.64 0.84
CA LEU A 125 9.00 -15.32 1.46
C LEU A 125 8.63 -15.43 2.94
N THR A 126 9.26 -14.61 3.78
CA THR A 126 8.85 -14.36 5.16
C THR A 126 8.52 -12.89 5.33
N ILE A 127 7.31 -12.59 5.78
CA ILE A 127 6.83 -11.22 6.02
C ILE A 127 6.55 -11.04 7.50
N ASP A 128 7.40 -10.29 8.19
CA ASP A 128 7.16 -9.85 9.56
C ASP A 128 6.43 -8.50 9.52
N PHE A 129 5.21 -8.45 10.06
CA PHE A 129 4.41 -7.23 10.17
C PHE A 129 4.27 -6.84 11.64
N ILE A 130 4.64 -5.62 12.00
CA ILE A 130 4.52 -5.12 13.37
C ILE A 130 3.75 -3.80 13.40
N LYS A 131 3.05 -3.57 14.52
CA LYS A 131 2.36 -2.30 14.80
C LYS A 131 2.93 -1.66 16.05
N VAL A 132 3.20 -0.37 15.97
CA VAL A 132 3.73 0.46 17.04
C VAL A 132 2.62 1.44 17.44
N PRO A 133 1.99 1.24 18.61
CA PRO A 133 0.98 2.18 19.11
C PRO A 133 1.57 3.58 19.30
N GLY A 134 0.77 4.61 19.02
CA GLY A 134 1.18 6.00 19.20
C GLY A 134 0.30 6.99 18.45
N GLY A 135 0.45 8.27 18.77
CA GLY A 135 -0.37 9.34 18.19
C GLY A 135 -1.87 9.17 18.45
N SER A 136 -2.70 9.85 17.67
CA SER A 136 -4.18 9.82 17.77
C SER A 136 -4.85 9.17 16.55
N ARG A 137 -4.06 8.50 15.70
CA ARG A 137 -4.49 7.99 14.39
C ARG A 137 -3.94 6.58 14.12
N GLY A 138 -3.98 5.73 15.17
CA GLY A 138 -3.66 4.30 15.07
C GLY A 138 -2.18 3.95 14.98
N GLY A 139 -1.27 4.87 15.30
CA GLY A 139 0.17 4.62 15.39
C GLY A 139 0.86 4.41 14.05
N SER A 140 1.95 3.66 14.11
CA SER A 140 2.79 3.31 12.96
C SER A 140 2.82 1.79 12.78
N TRP A 141 3.27 1.35 11.62
CA TRP A 141 3.49 -0.06 11.33
C TRP A 141 4.75 -0.24 10.50
N GLY A 142 5.31 -1.44 10.53
CA GLY A 142 6.45 -1.83 9.71
C GLY A 142 6.22 -3.21 9.13
N ALA A 143 6.68 -3.43 7.91
CA ALA A 143 6.73 -4.73 7.27
C ALA A 143 8.18 -5.00 6.84
N ARG A 144 8.70 -6.16 7.21
CA ARG A 144 10.01 -6.67 6.77
C ARG A 144 9.75 -7.85 5.86
N ILE A 145 10.28 -7.81 4.65
CA ILE A 145 10.02 -8.80 3.61
C ILE A 145 11.33 -9.48 3.27
N LYS A 146 11.51 -10.73 3.72
CA LYS A 146 12.67 -11.55 3.38
C LYS A 146 12.31 -12.51 2.26
N GLY A 147 13.22 -12.66 1.30
CA GLY A 147 13.12 -13.69 0.27
C GLY A 147 14.32 -14.62 0.28
N GLN A 148 14.07 -15.91 0.16
CA GLN A 148 15.08 -16.95 0.14
C GLN A 148 14.81 -17.89 -1.05
N PRO A 149 15.71 -17.95 -2.04
CA PRO A 149 15.64 -18.99 -3.07
C PRO A 149 15.60 -20.37 -2.41
N ARG A 150 14.72 -21.23 -2.91
CA ARG A 150 14.56 -22.60 -2.43
C ARG A 150 15.74 -23.48 -2.86
N PRO A 151 15.94 -24.67 -2.26
CA PRO A 151 17.07 -25.54 -2.63
C PRO A 151 17.10 -25.98 -4.11
N ASP A 152 15.95 -25.95 -4.78
CA ASP A 152 15.77 -26.23 -6.21
C ASP A 152 15.92 -24.98 -7.11
N ALA A 153 16.24 -23.81 -6.53
CA ALA A 153 16.53 -22.58 -7.25
C ALA A 153 18.03 -22.39 -7.51
N PRO A 154 18.42 -21.71 -8.60
CA PRO A 154 19.76 -21.13 -8.70
C PRO A 154 20.03 -20.15 -7.54
N PRO A 155 21.23 -20.19 -6.92
CA PRO A 155 21.55 -19.30 -5.79
C PRO A 155 21.59 -17.81 -6.19
N ASP A 156 21.79 -17.53 -7.47
CA ASP A 156 21.80 -16.22 -8.10
C ASP A 156 20.50 -15.91 -8.87
N GLN A 157 19.39 -16.56 -8.52
CA GLN A 157 18.09 -16.31 -9.13
C GLN A 157 17.70 -14.82 -9.00
N PRO A 158 17.40 -14.13 -10.12
CA PRO A 158 16.91 -12.76 -10.08
C PRO A 158 15.42 -12.72 -9.69
N THR A 159 15.12 -11.95 -8.66
CA THR A 159 13.76 -11.78 -8.12
C THR A 159 13.39 -10.31 -8.11
N THR A 160 12.24 -9.96 -8.67
CA THR A 160 11.71 -8.60 -8.57
C THR A 160 10.69 -8.50 -7.44
N MET A 161 10.75 -7.41 -6.69
CA MET A 161 9.79 -7.02 -5.66
C MET A 161 9.17 -5.68 -6.04
N ILE A 162 7.85 -5.57 -5.96
CA ILE A 162 7.11 -4.34 -6.25
C ILE A 162 6.19 -4.05 -5.07
N PHE A 163 6.48 -2.96 -4.37
CA PHE A 163 5.56 -2.38 -3.41
C PHE A 163 4.76 -1.29 -4.11
N TYR A 164 3.45 -1.22 -3.86
CA TYR A 164 2.64 -0.11 -4.34
C TYR A 164 1.78 0.49 -3.24
N ALA A 165 1.55 1.80 -3.36
CA ALA A 165 0.65 2.56 -2.52
C ALA A 165 -0.29 3.39 -3.40
N ALA A 166 -1.57 3.38 -3.07
CA ALA A 166 -2.62 4.05 -3.81
C ALA A 166 -3.56 4.81 -2.89
N MET A 167 -4.02 5.99 -3.32
CA MET A 167 -5.00 6.81 -2.61
C MET A 167 -6.35 6.76 -3.33
N GLU A 168 -7.33 6.11 -2.70
CA GLU A 168 -8.67 5.90 -3.28
C GLU A 168 -9.58 7.13 -3.16
N GLY A 169 -9.54 7.82 -2.02
CA GLY A 169 -10.39 8.98 -1.73
C GLY A 169 -9.67 10.31 -1.74
N LEU A 170 -10.27 11.29 -1.07
CA LEU A 170 -9.70 12.64 -0.97
C LEU A 170 -8.44 12.62 -0.09
N GLY A 171 -7.33 12.98 -0.69
CA GLY A 171 -6.04 13.03 -0.03
C GLY A 171 -4.93 13.31 -1.03
N LYS A 172 -3.72 13.39 -0.51
CA LYS A 172 -2.50 13.51 -1.31
C LYS A 172 -1.61 12.31 -1.06
N LEU A 173 -0.89 11.90 -2.09
CA LEU A 173 0.19 10.92 -2.03
C LEU A 173 1.23 11.35 -3.07
N GLY A 174 2.50 11.19 -2.76
CA GLY A 174 3.58 11.60 -3.64
C GLY A 174 4.93 11.14 -3.17
N VAL A 175 5.89 11.07 -4.08
CA VAL A 175 7.30 10.80 -3.77
C VAL A 175 7.90 12.05 -3.12
N ALA A 176 8.51 11.90 -1.95
CA ALA A 176 9.07 13.01 -1.18
C ALA A 176 10.57 13.24 -1.42
N ASN A 177 11.28 12.22 -1.92
CA ASN A 177 12.69 12.35 -2.30
C ASN A 177 12.85 13.13 -3.60
N GLU A 178 14.00 13.79 -3.75
CA GLU A 178 14.47 14.24 -5.06
C GLU A 178 14.74 13.02 -5.96
N GLY A 179 14.20 13.04 -7.17
CA GLY A 179 14.39 11.97 -8.14
C GLY A 179 15.79 11.98 -8.74
N ASP A 180 16.35 10.79 -8.96
CA ASP A 180 17.51 10.57 -9.82
C ASP A 180 17.02 9.89 -11.11
N PRO A 181 17.38 10.37 -12.32
CA PRO A 181 16.97 9.75 -13.58
C PRO A 181 17.23 8.25 -13.67
N LEU A 182 18.30 7.76 -13.05
CA LEU A 182 18.69 6.34 -13.05
C LEU A 182 18.00 5.52 -11.96
N GLY A 183 17.22 6.15 -11.07
CA GLY A 183 16.58 5.52 -9.92
C GLY A 183 17.28 5.82 -8.60
N PHE A 184 16.65 5.43 -7.51
CA PHE A 184 17.03 5.79 -6.15
C PHE A 184 18.03 4.77 -5.56
N LYS A 185 19.20 5.25 -5.12
CA LYS A 185 20.19 4.43 -4.41
C LYS A 185 19.79 4.11 -2.97
N ASP A 186 19.16 5.09 -2.32
CA ASP A 186 18.76 5.01 -0.92
C ASP A 186 17.24 4.74 -0.78
N ASN A 187 16.69 5.07 0.39
CA ASN A 187 15.29 4.90 0.69
C ASN A 187 14.39 5.71 -0.25
N VAL A 188 13.28 5.11 -0.67
CA VAL A 188 12.18 5.81 -1.33
C VAL A 188 11.14 6.16 -0.27
N LYS A 189 10.95 7.45 -0.01
CA LYS A 189 9.93 8.00 0.88
C LYS A 189 8.74 8.46 0.06
N LEU A 190 7.57 7.94 0.40
CA LEU A 190 6.29 8.51 0.00
C LEU A 190 5.77 9.37 1.15
N SER A 191 5.18 10.52 0.82
CA SER A 191 4.46 11.38 1.76
C SER A 191 3.03 11.54 1.32
N GLY A 192 2.12 11.62 2.27
CA GLY A 192 0.71 11.82 1.97
C GLY A 192 -0.06 12.35 3.15
N GLY A 193 -1.34 12.59 2.92
CA GLY A 193 -2.25 12.96 4.00
C GLY A 193 -3.71 12.85 3.61
N THR A 194 -4.52 12.51 4.61
CA THR A 194 -6.00 12.54 4.53
C THR A 194 -6.56 13.21 5.79
N MET A 195 -7.84 13.56 5.76
CA MET A 195 -8.51 14.13 6.94
C MET A 195 -8.52 13.16 8.13
N GLU A 196 -8.65 11.86 7.87
CA GLU A 196 -8.76 10.77 8.85
C GLU A 196 -7.40 10.26 9.33
N LEU A 197 -6.37 10.28 8.49
CA LEU A 197 -5.02 9.80 8.82
C LEU A 197 -4.05 10.92 9.20
N GLY A 198 -4.40 12.19 8.95
CA GLY A 198 -3.45 13.29 9.08
C GLY A 198 -2.33 13.15 8.04
N GLU A 199 -1.21 13.81 8.29
CA GLU A 199 0.00 13.66 7.48
C GLU A 199 0.74 12.37 7.86
N PHE A 200 1.24 11.65 6.87
CA PHE A 200 1.99 10.41 7.07
C PHE A 200 3.13 10.27 6.05
N THR A 201 4.07 9.38 6.36
CA THR A 201 5.09 8.94 5.42
C THR A 201 5.12 7.41 5.33
N ILE A 202 5.57 6.90 4.19
CA ILE A 202 5.86 5.49 3.97
C ILE A 202 7.30 5.42 3.46
N ASP A 203 8.17 4.81 4.23
CA ASP A 203 9.59 4.67 3.90
C ASP A 203 9.87 3.26 3.39
N ILE A 204 10.18 3.13 2.09
CA ILE A 204 10.66 1.90 1.47
C ILE A 204 12.18 1.91 1.56
N THR A 205 12.72 1.16 2.51
CA THR A 205 14.15 1.20 2.81
C THR A 205 15.02 0.54 1.74
N ARG A 206 16.32 0.86 1.72
CA ARG A 206 17.30 0.15 0.86
C ARG A 206 17.42 -1.33 1.22
N GLY A 207 17.22 -1.68 2.49
CA GLY A 207 17.55 -2.99 3.05
C GLY A 207 19.01 -3.07 3.51
N PRO A 208 19.44 -4.23 4.04
CA PRO A 208 20.82 -4.45 4.49
C PRO A 208 21.83 -4.50 3.33
N ASP A 209 23.11 -4.26 3.63
CA ASP A 209 24.23 -4.38 2.67
C ASP A 209 24.45 -5.82 2.16
N THR A 210 23.82 -6.81 2.78
CA THR A 210 23.83 -8.20 2.31
C THR A 210 22.98 -8.41 1.06
N ASN A 211 22.08 -7.47 0.75
CA ASN A 211 21.29 -7.53 -0.48
C ASN A 211 22.20 -7.45 -1.71
N SER A 212 22.01 -8.39 -2.62
CA SER A 212 22.73 -8.44 -3.90
C SER A 212 21.79 -8.14 -5.06
N HIS A 213 22.36 -7.66 -6.16
CA HIS A 213 21.62 -7.24 -7.35
C HIS A 213 22.21 -7.89 -8.60
N PRO A 214 21.43 -8.09 -9.68
CA PRO A 214 21.96 -8.70 -10.90
C PRO A 214 23.13 -7.91 -11.49
N PRO A 215 24.19 -8.59 -11.97
CA PRO A 215 25.41 -7.94 -12.42
C PRO A 215 25.22 -7.09 -13.68
N ASN A 216 26.19 -6.21 -13.92
CA ASN A 216 26.30 -5.45 -15.16
C ASN A 216 26.89 -6.32 -16.27
N THR A 217 26.03 -7.04 -16.99
CA THR A 217 26.40 -7.91 -18.12
C THR A 217 25.99 -7.35 -19.48
N HIS A 218 25.33 -6.19 -19.53
CA HIS A 218 24.77 -5.65 -20.77
C HIS A 218 24.71 -4.11 -20.74
N PRO A 219 24.94 -3.40 -21.86
CA PRO A 219 24.92 -1.92 -21.93
C PRO A 219 23.60 -1.24 -21.55
N SER A 220 22.53 -2.00 -21.32
CA SER A 220 21.28 -1.47 -20.77
C SER A 220 21.39 -1.13 -19.29
N HIS A 221 22.43 -1.60 -18.60
CA HIS A 221 22.71 -1.24 -17.22
C HIS A 221 22.91 0.27 -17.05
N ASP A 222 23.58 0.93 -17.99
CA ASP A 222 23.90 2.37 -17.87
C ASP A 222 22.66 3.27 -17.82
N VAL A 223 21.53 2.77 -18.32
CA VAL A 223 20.23 3.46 -18.30
C VAL A 223 19.24 2.85 -17.29
N LYS A 224 19.42 1.58 -16.92
CA LYS A 224 18.61 0.86 -15.92
C LYS A 224 19.49 0.02 -15.00
N PRO A 225 20.19 0.65 -14.05
CA PRO A 225 21.01 -0.04 -13.07
C PRO A 225 20.11 -0.70 -12.02
N LEU A 226 20.26 -2.02 -11.82
CA LEU A 226 19.34 -2.83 -10.99
C LEU A 226 19.68 -2.82 -9.50
N ASP A 227 20.80 -2.18 -9.12
CA ASP A 227 21.16 -1.85 -7.74
C ASP A 227 20.43 -0.59 -7.22
N ARG A 228 19.45 -0.10 -7.98
CA ARG A 228 18.63 1.06 -7.65
C ARG A 228 17.15 0.71 -7.62
N SER A 229 16.40 1.47 -6.84
CA SER A 229 14.94 1.37 -6.80
C SER A 229 14.35 2.23 -7.90
N PHE A 230 13.45 1.66 -8.71
CA PHE A 230 12.69 2.42 -9.70
C PHE A 230 11.34 2.81 -9.13
N VAL A 231 10.88 4.02 -9.46
CA VAL A 231 9.60 4.53 -8.99
C VAL A 231 8.75 4.97 -10.16
N ALA A 232 7.51 4.49 -10.23
CA ALA A 232 6.51 4.96 -11.19
C ALA A 232 5.35 5.62 -10.44
N SER A 233 4.99 6.84 -10.84
CA SER A 233 3.87 7.58 -10.28
C SER A 233 2.81 7.83 -11.34
N LEU A 234 1.57 7.46 -11.05
CA LEU A 234 0.46 7.48 -12.00
C LEU A 234 -0.76 8.17 -11.38
N GLN A 235 -1.48 8.94 -12.19
CA GLN A 235 -2.80 9.44 -11.85
C GLN A 235 -3.85 8.52 -12.48
N LEU A 236 -4.63 7.86 -11.65
CA LEU A 236 -5.61 6.86 -12.06
C LEU A 236 -6.99 7.16 -11.46
N GLN A 237 -8.02 6.66 -12.12
CA GLN A 237 -9.37 6.68 -11.56
C GLN A 237 -9.46 5.71 -10.35
N PRO A 238 -10.19 6.07 -9.28
CA PRO A 238 -10.29 5.24 -8.08
C PRO A 238 -10.68 3.77 -8.35
N ASP A 239 -11.61 3.56 -9.28
CA ASP A 239 -12.13 2.22 -9.62
C ASP A 239 -11.10 1.30 -10.30
N LEU A 240 -9.95 1.83 -10.72
CA LEU A 240 -8.87 1.06 -11.34
C LEU A 240 -7.78 0.67 -10.34
N LEU A 241 -7.69 1.32 -9.17
CA LEU A 241 -6.57 1.17 -8.23
C LEU A 241 -6.41 -0.26 -7.68
N TRP A 242 -7.48 -1.05 -7.68
CA TRP A 242 -7.42 -2.45 -7.26
C TRP A 242 -6.71 -3.36 -8.28
N GLN A 243 -6.63 -2.95 -9.56
CA GLN A 243 -6.03 -3.70 -10.66
C GLN A 243 -4.52 -3.49 -10.77
N ALA A 244 -3.81 -3.42 -9.64
CA ALA A 244 -2.39 -3.06 -9.59
C ALA A 244 -1.50 -3.92 -10.51
N LYS A 245 -1.75 -5.24 -10.60
CA LYS A 245 -1.03 -6.15 -11.50
C LYS A 245 -1.23 -5.79 -12.99
N SER A 246 -2.45 -5.42 -13.40
CA SER A 246 -2.74 -4.98 -14.76
C SER A 246 -2.08 -3.63 -15.08
N ILE A 247 -2.12 -2.69 -14.13
CA ILE A 247 -1.46 -1.39 -14.24
C ILE A 247 0.05 -1.56 -14.39
N LEU A 248 0.66 -2.44 -13.59
CA LEU A 248 2.08 -2.79 -13.66
C LEU A 248 2.46 -3.24 -15.07
N PHE A 249 1.74 -4.21 -15.64
CA PHE A 249 2.05 -4.72 -16.97
C PHE A 249 1.83 -3.69 -18.08
N ALA A 250 0.76 -2.89 -17.99
CA ALA A 250 0.53 -1.80 -18.94
C ALA A 250 1.68 -0.80 -18.93
N HIS A 251 2.23 -0.49 -17.75
CA HIS A 251 3.36 0.41 -17.60
C HIS A 251 4.68 -0.22 -18.07
N MET A 252 4.98 -1.48 -17.68
CA MET A 252 6.18 -2.19 -18.16
C MET A 252 6.23 -2.31 -19.68
N LYS A 253 5.07 -2.51 -20.33
CA LYS A 253 5.01 -2.59 -21.81
C LYS A 253 5.55 -1.33 -22.50
N GLN A 254 5.39 -0.16 -21.90
CA GLN A 254 5.89 1.11 -22.44
C GLN A 254 7.43 1.16 -22.43
N GLU A 255 8.06 0.42 -21.52
CA GLU A 255 9.52 0.34 -21.36
C GLU A 255 10.16 -0.73 -22.24
N VAL A 256 9.39 -1.75 -22.60
CA VAL A 256 9.83 -2.86 -23.43
C VAL A 256 10.10 -2.41 -24.87
N ASP A 257 9.17 -1.68 -25.49
CA ASP A 257 9.28 -1.30 -26.90
C ASP A 257 10.57 -0.50 -27.22
N PRO A 258 10.98 0.51 -26.41
CA PRO A 258 12.25 1.21 -26.60
C PRO A 258 13.49 0.32 -26.48
N LEU A 259 13.47 -0.66 -25.56
CA LEU A 259 14.59 -1.59 -25.38
C LEU A 259 14.74 -2.51 -26.59
N ILE A 260 13.64 -3.05 -27.11
CA ILE A 260 13.64 -3.86 -28.35
C ILE A 260 14.17 -3.02 -29.52
N ARG A 261 13.71 -1.78 -29.67
CA ARG A 261 14.17 -0.88 -30.76
C ARG A 261 15.66 -0.56 -30.66
N LYS A 262 16.20 -0.42 -29.45
CA LYS A 262 17.61 -0.04 -29.24
C LYS A 262 18.58 -1.22 -29.38
N TYR A 263 18.21 -2.39 -28.86
CA TYR A 263 19.12 -3.53 -28.73
C TYR A 263 18.80 -4.71 -29.66
N GLY A 264 17.60 -4.72 -30.26
CA GLY A 264 17.16 -5.77 -31.18
C GLY A 264 16.99 -7.13 -30.49
N THR A 265 16.83 -8.17 -31.31
CA THR A 265 16.71 -9.57 -30.88
C THR A 265 18.05 -10.28 -30.74
N GLU A 266 19.11 -9.74 -31.34
CA GLU A 266 20.46 -10.34 -31.35
C GLU A 266 21.24 -10.11 -30.06
N ASN A 267 20.91 -9.05 -29.31
CA ASN A 267 21.53 -8.73 -28.03
C ASN A 267 20.50 -8.13 -27.05
N PRO A 268 19.47 -8.89 -26.65
CA PRO A 268 18.41 -8.36 -25.80
C PRO A 268 18.92 -8.12 -24.37
N PRO A 269 18.46 -7.04 -23.68
CA PRO A 269 18.71 -6.85 -22.26
C PRO A 269 18.22 -8.05 -21.45
N PRO A 270 18.95 -8.53 -20.43
CA PRO A 270 18.55 -9.72 -19.67
C PRO A 270 17.13 -9.59 -19.08
N PRO A 271 16.41 -10.71 -18.89
CA PRO A 271 15.02 -10.70 -18.44
C PRO A 271 14.77 -9.83 -17.19
N SER A 272 15.65 -9.92 -16.20
CA SER A 272 15.58 -9.14 -14.96
C SER A 272 15.59 -7.61 -15.16
N ARG A 273 16.15 -7.12 -16.27
CA ARG A 273 16.12 -5.71 -16.65
C ARG A 273 14.97 -5.38 -17.58
N TYR A 274 14.54 -6.34 -18.37
CA TYR A 274 13.41 -6.22 -19.27
C TYR A 274 12.08 -6.05 -18.52
N PHE A 275 11.88 -6.80 -17.44
CA PHE A 275 10.69 -6.74 -16.58
C PHE A 275 10.81 -5.66 -15.49
N THR A 276 11.14 -4.43 -15.90
CA THR A 276 11.24 -3.28 -15.01
C THR A 276 10.31 -2.15 -15.42
N ILE A 277 9.77 -1.45 -14.44
CA ILE A 277 9.02 -0.20 -14.62
C ILE A 277 9.95 0.92 -15.10
N ALA A 278 9.35 1.99 -15.63
CA ALA A 278 10.06 3.22 -15.88
C ALA A 278 10.41 3.89 -14.55
N ASN A 279 11.53 4.60 -14.51
CA ASN A 279 11.80 5.50 -13.40
C ASN A 279 11.23 6.89 -13.72
N GLY A 280 10.07 7.18 -13.14
CA GLY A 280 9.34 8.44 -13.26
C GLY A 280 8.63 8.78 -11.95
N PRO A 281 9.37 9.16 -10.88
CA PRO A 281 8.76 9.69 -9.67
C PRO A 281 8.04 11.01 -9.98
N GLY A 282 6.86 11.21 -9.40
CA GLY A 282 6.07 12.41 -9.66
C GLY A 282 4.76 12.46 -8.90
N HIS A 283 3.84 13.27 -9.40
CA HIS A 283 2.48 13.39 -8.85
C HIS A 283 1.59 12.22 -9.28
N GLY A 284 0.63 11.87 -8.43
CA GLY A 284 -0.35 10.86 -8.74
C GLY A 284 -1.09 10.42 -7.49
N ASN A 285 -1.96 9.45 -7.66
CA ASN A 285 -2.60 8.74 -6.56
C ASN A 285 -2.21 7.26 -6.53
N PHE A 286 -1.28 6.81 -7.37
CA PHE A 286 -0.79 5.46 -7.42
C PHE A 286 0.71 5.48 -7.65
N HIS A 287 1.47 4.88 -6.73
CA HIS A 287 2.93 4.83 -6.80
C HIS A 287 3.39 3.38 -6.67
N MET A 288 4.29 2.97 -7.56
CA MET A 288 4.99 1.69 -7.49
C MET A 288 6.46 1.93 -7.22
N VAL A 289 7.04 1.13 -6.34
CA VAL A 289 8.47 1.07 -6.07
C VAL A 289 8.93 -0.34 -6.38
N GLN A 290 9.79 -0.48 -7.39
CA GLN A 290 10.36 -1.75 -7.80
C GLN A 290 11.82 -1.86 -7.36
N LYS A 291 12.19 -3.03 -6.82
CA LYS A 291 13.56 -3.45 -6.54
C LYS A 291 13.80 -4.80 -7.18
N VAL A 292 15.01 -5.05 -7.68
CA VAL A 292 15.40 -6.34 -8.26
C VAL A 292 16.60 -6.87 -7.50
N PHE A 293 16.47 -8.06 -6.93
CA PHE A 293 17.48 -8.72 -6.14
C PHE A 293 18.06 -9.93 -6.89
N GLN A 294 19.23 -10.37 -6.44
CA GLN A 294 19.85 -11.62 -6.86
C GLN A 294 20.05 -12.49 -5.61
N GLY A 295 19.48 -13.69 -5.61
CA GLY A 295 19.57 -14.60 -4.48
C GLY A 295 18.69 -14.18 -3.30
N ALA A 296 19.18 -14.41 -2.07
CA ALA A 296 18.47 -14.04 -0.85
C ALA A 296 18.48 -12.51 -0.61
N PHE A 297 17.40 -11.99 -0.03
CA PHE A 297 17.24 -10.55 0.22
C PHE A 297 16.34 -10.25 1.44
N GLU A 298 16.39 -9.01 1.91
CA GLU A 298 15.54 -8.43 2.98
C GLU A 298 15.17 -6.96 2.74
#